data_AF-A0A382IDT5-F1
#
_entry.id   AF-A0A382IDT5-F1
#
_cell.length_a   1.000
_cell.length_b   1.000
_cell.length_c   1.000
_cell.angle_alpha   90.00
_cell.angle_beta   90.00
_cell.angle_gamma   90.00
#
_symmetry.space_group_name_H-M   'P 1'
#
loop_
_entity.id
_entity.type
_entity.pdbx_description
1 polymer ?
#
loop_
_entity_poly.entity_id
_entity_poly.type
_entity_poly.pdbx_seq_one_letter_code
_entity_poly.pdbx_strand_id
1 'polypeptide(L)'
;MIAFLFIAQAIQAQPPRGRFDAQREAALAQPFKGIYYLDIPPANLFPIRKTGVSTEPVRQAAKAFLASLGAADRKKTVFPVDDIEWRKWDNRHFFVRQGIGFNKMTKGQRELAFNLMRTSLSARGLKQTQDIMKLNGTLAELTNRFDEYGEWLYWITIMGEPSATKPWGWQLDGHHVVINYFILGDQVVMSPVFMGSEPVKAESGKFKGTIVCQAEQDKGLSFINSLTKAQRAKAIVATEKGPTNNVGEAFRDNQVLNYIGLQCEKLNAKQKE
;
A
#
# COMPACT_ATOMS: atom_id res chain seq x y z
N MET A 1 11.22 -36.06 -43.56
CA MET A 1 11.16 -34.58 -43.57
C MET A 1 10.66 -34.16 -42.21
N ILE A 2 11.55 -33.55 -41.42
CA ILE A 2 11.51 -33.52 -39.95
C ILE A 2 10.59 -32.41 -39.45
N ALA A 3 9.65 -32.77 -38.57
CA ALA A 3 8.86 -31.84 -37.78
C ALA A 3 9.71 -31.28 -36.63
N PHE A 4 9.71 -29.96 -36.44
CA PHE A 4 10.24 -29.33 -35.23
C PHE A 4 9.10 -28.62 -34.49
N LEU A 5 8.69 -29.23 -33.38
CA LEU A 5 8.00 -28.59 -32.27
C LEU A 5 9.03 -27.68 -31.56
N PHE A 6 8.72 -26.39 -31.41
CA PHE A 6 9.41 -25.54 -30.43
C PHE A 6 8.47 -25.31 -29.25
N ILE A 7 8.70 -26.07 -28.17
CA ILE A 7 8.17 -25.76 -26.84
C ILE A 7 9.20 -24.82 -26.19
N ALA A 8 8.89 -23.54 -26.14
CA ALA A 8 9.62 -22.61 -25.27
C ALA A 8 8.94 -22.58 -23.89
N GLN A 9 9.39 -23.46 -22.99
CA GLN A 9 9.14 -23.27 -21.56
C GLN A 9 9.98 -22.08 -21.08
N ALA A 10 9.36 -20.90 -21.01
CA ALA A 10 9.90 -19.82 -20.19
C ALA A 10 9.64 -20.16 -18.72
N ILE A 11 10.57 -20.90 -18.11
CA ILE A 11 10.65 -20.98 -16.64
C ILE A 11 11.05 -19.59 -16.17
N GLN A 12 10.08 -18.75 -15.82
CA GLN A 12 10.32 -17.63 -14.93
C GLN A 12 10.65 -18.22 -13.56
N ALA A 13 11.94 -18.47 -13.34
CA ALA A 13 12.44 -18.87 -12.04
C ALA A 13 12.00 -17.81 -11.02
N GLN A 14 11.18 -18.21 -10.06
CA GLN A 14 10.94 -17.38 -8.88
C GLN A 14 12.31 -17.03 -8.27
N PRO A 15 12.58 -15.75 -7.97
CA PRO A 15 13.83 -15.40 -7.32
C PRO A 15 13.97 -16.22 -6.02
N PRO A 16 15.17 -16.75 -5.73
CA PRO A 16 15.37 -17.61 -4.58
C PRO A 16 14.98 -16.89 -3.29
N ARG A 17 14.26 -17.60 -2.40
CA ARG A 17 13.97 -17.20 -1.02
C ARG A 17 15.30 -16.78 -0.36
N GLY A 18 15.54 -15.47 -0.24
CA GLY A 18 16.81 -14.91 0.26
C GLY A 18 17.30 -13.66 -0.47
N ARG A 19 17.03 -13.52 -1.78
CA ARG A 19 17.46 -12.31 -2.53
C ARG A 19 16.77 -11.04 -2.02
N PHE A 20 15.47 -11.14 -1.71
CA PHE A 20 14.69 -10.03 -1.18
C PHE A 20 15.05 -9.68 0.27
N ASP A 21 15.51 -10.66 1.05
CA ASP A 21 15.93 -10.41 2.44
C ASP A 21 17.21 -9.57 2.49
N ALA A 22 18.23 -9.92 1.70
CA ALA A 22 19.46 -9.14 1.63
C ALA A 22 19.22 -7.70 1.15
N GLN A 23 18.37 -7.51 0.13
CA GLN A 23 17.98 -6.19 -0.35
C GLN A 23 17.25 -5.39 0.73
N ARG A 24 16.29 -6.02 1.43
CA ARG A 24 15.57 -5.42 2.56
C ARG A 24 16.55 -4.98 3.65
N GLU A 25 17.39 -5.88 4.14
CA GLU A 25 18.31 -5.56 5.25
C GLU A 25 19.25 -4.42 4.87
N ALA A 26 19.79 -4.42 3.64
CA ALA A 26 20.60 -3.33 3.14
C ALA A 26 19.84 -1.99 3.09
N ALA A 27 18.57 -2.01 2.68
CA ALA A 27 17.73 -0.80 2.64
C ALA A 27 17.38 -0.28 4.04
N LEU A 28 17.04 -1.17 4.97
CA LEU A 28 16.68 -0.83 6.34
C LEU A 28 17.88 -0.35 7.17
N ALA A 29 19.09 -0.82 6.85
CA ALA A 29 20.33 -0.37 7.50
C ALA A 29 20.70 1.09 7.15
N GLN A 30 20.20 1.61 6.03
CA GLN A 30 20.44 3.00 5.65
C GLN A 30 19.49 3.94 6.42
N PRO A 31 19.97 5.12 6.88
CA PRO A 31 19.10 6.17 7.41
C PRO A 31 18.02 6.54 6.40
N PHE A 32 16.80 6.76 6.87
CA PHE A 32 15.70 7.20 6.00
C PHE A 32 15.94 8.62 5.51
N LYS A 33 15.90 8.80 4.19
CA LYS A 33 16.03 10.09 3.46
C LYS A 33 14.77 10.40 2.66
N GLY A 34 13.94 9.40 2.39
CA GLY A 34 12.73 9.54 1.59
C GLY A 34 12.99 9.58 0.08
N ILE A 35 11.96 9.97 -0.66
CA ILE A 35 11.97 10.09 -2.12
C ILE A 35 12.05 11.57 -2.50
N TYR A 36 13.02 11.93 -3.34
CA TYR A 36 13.21 13.31 -3.79
C TYR A 36 13.75 13.39 -5.21
N TYR A 37 13.73 14.59 -5.79
CA TYR A 37 14.14 14.85 -7.17
C TYR A 37 15.44 15.64 -7.21
N LEU A 38 16.25 15.42 -8.26
CA LEU A 38 17.44 16.22 -8.58
C LEU A 38 18.48 16.36 -7.45
N ASP A 39 18.68 15.32 -6.65
CA ASP A 39 19.62 15.32 -5.51
C ASP A 39 19.37 16.41 -4.44
N ILE A 40 18.19 17.04 -4.44
CA ILE A 40 17.83 18.04 -3.43
C ILE A 40 16.92 17.38 -2.40
N PRO A 41 17.40 17.09 -1.18
CA PRO A 41 16.57 16.55 -0.13
C PRO A 41 15.43 17.52 0.14
N PRO A 42 14.20 17.03 0.31
CA PRO A 42 13.06 17.89 0.37
C PRO A 42 12.97 18.43 1.81
N ALA A 43 13.22 19.73 1.97
CA ALA A 43 13.13 20.38 3.28
C ALA A 43 11.67 20.67 3.64
N ASN A 44 11.26 20.37 4.87
CA ASN A 44 9.97 20.74 5.43
C ASN A 44 8.74 20.31 4.57
N LEU A 45 8.73 19.10 3.98
CA LEU A 45 7.59 18.61 3.18
C LEU A 45 6.25 18.64 3.93
N PHE A 46 6.28 18.31 5.22
CA PHE A 46 5.12 18.26 6.08
C PHE A 46 5.40 19.09 7.33
N PRO A 47 5.34 20.43 7.24
CA PRO A 47 5.53 21.27 8.41
C PRO A 47 4.43 20.96 9.43
N ILE A 48 4.79 20.97 10.71
CA ILE A 48 3.83 20.78 11.80
C ILE A 48 2.91 22.00 11.81
N ARG A 49 1.62 21.77 11.59
CA ARG A 49 0.58 22.80 11.56
C ARG A 49 -0.73 22.26 12.09
N LYS A 50 -1.53 23.13 12.70
CA LYS A 50 -2.91 22.80 13.03
C LYS A 50 -3.72 22.60 11.75
N THR A 51 -4.50 21.53 11.70
CA THR A 51 -5.38 21.21 10.56
C THR A 51 -6.86 21.34 10.93
N GLY A 52 -7.19 21.35 12.22
CA GLY A 52 -8.56 21.37 12.73
C GLY A 52 -9.30 20.02 12.62
N VAL A 53 -8.65 18.96 12.15
CA VAL A 53 -9.27 17.63 12.05
C VAL A 53 -9.34 16.97 13.42
N SER A 54 -10.53 16.54 13.84
CA SER A 54 -10.68 15.80 15.10
C SER A 54 -10.11 14.38 14.96
N THR A 55 -9.03 14.10 15.70
CA THR A 55 -8.39 12.77 15.78
C THR A 55 -8.89 11.95 16.98
N GLU A 56 -9.80 12.51 17.79
CA GLU A 56 -10.36 11.87 18.97
C GLU A 56 -11.08 10.54 18.65
N PRO A 57 -11.94 10.44 17.61
CA PRO A 57 -12.57 9.16 17.26
C PRO A 57 -11.55 8.08 16.88
N VAL A 58 -10.49 8.46 16.16
CA VAL A 58 -9.40 7.56 15.74
C VAL A 58 -8.65 7.04 16.97
N ARG A 59 -8.32 7.95 17.89
CA ARG A 59 -7.67 7.61 19.16
C ARG A 59 -8.48 6.63 19.99
N GLN A 60 -9.79 6.85 20.11
CA GLN A 60 -10.66 5.96 20.88
C GLN A 60 -10.81 4.58 20.21
N ALA A 61 -10.94 4.54 18.88
CA ALA A 61 -10.99 3.29 18.14
C ALA A 61 -9.69 2.48 18.29
N ALA A 62 -8.53 3.13 18.24
CA ALA A 62 -7.24 2.47 18.46
C ALA A 62 -7.10 1.91 19.89
N LYS A 63 -7.53 2.66 20.91
CA LYS A 63 -7.55 2.19 22.30
C LYS A 63 -8.47 0.98 22.48
N ALA A 64 -9.67 1.01 21.89
CA ALA A 64 -10.61 -0.09 21.94
C ALA A 64 -10.05 -1.35 21.25
N PHE A 65 -9.43 -1.19 20.08
CA PHE A 65 -8.76 -2.30 19.39
C PHE A 65 -7.65 -2.91 20.25
N LEU A 66 -6.72 -2.09 20.77
CA LEU A 66 -5.62 -2.58 21.61
C LEU A 66 -6.10 -3.25 22.92
N ALA A 67 -7.19 -2.76 23.51
CA ALA A 67 -7.79 -3.35 24.70
C ALA A 67 -8.41 -4.73 24.44
N SER A 68 -8.79 -5.03 23.20
CA SER A 68 -9.34 -6.35 22.82
C SER A 68 -8.29 -7.43 22.59
N LEU A 69 -7.01 -7.06 22.55
CA LEU A 69 -5.91 -7.99 22.31
C LEU A 69 -5.41 -8.60 23.62
N GLY A 70 -5.12 -9.91 23.59
CA GLY A 70 -4.37 -10.55 24.66
C GLY A 70 -2.94 -10.01 24.75
N ALA A 71 -2.28 -10.19 25.89
CA ALA A 71 -0.95 -9.63 26.14
C ALA A 71 0.10 -10.02 25.08
N ALA A 72 0.07 -11.27 24.61
CA ALA A 72 0.99 -11.76 23.60
C ALA A 72 0.79 -11.09 22.23
N ASP A 73 -0.46 -10.94 21.79
CA ASP A 73 -0.76 -10.30 20.51
C ASP A 73 -0.54 -8.78 20.57
N ARG A 74 -0.88 -8.15 21.69
CA ARG A 74 -0.59 -6.73 21.92
C ARG A 74 0.91 -6.45 21.86
N LYS A 75 1.75 -7.32 22.46
CA LYS A 75 3.22 -7.20 22.40
C LYS A 75 3.78 -7.26 20.98
N LYS A 76 3.16 -8.04 20.08
CA LYS A 76 3.55 -8.11 18.66
C LYS A 76 3.05 -6.94 17.82
N THR A 77 2.07 -6.20 18.35
CA THR A 77 1.30 -5.18 17.61
C THR A 77 1.79 -3.77 17.92
N VAL A 78 2.32 -3.53 19.12
CA VAL A 78 2.71 -2.19 19.56
C VAL A 78 4.22 -2.00 19.47
N PHE A 79 4.64 -0.92 18.81
CA PHE A 79 6.03 -0.51 18.62
C PHE A 79 6.24 0.92 19.14
N PRO A 80 7.49 1.33 19.43
CA PRO A 80 7.86 2.74 19.56
C PRO A 80 7.43 3.56 18.33
N VAL A 81 7.21 4.86 18.51
CA VAL A 81 6.76 5.73 17.41
C VAL A 81 7.83 5.94 16.33
N ASP A 82 9.09 5.85 16.71
CA ASP A 82 10.29 5.99 15.88
C ASP A 82 10.87 4.64 15.44
N ASP A 83 10.11 3.56 15.61
CA ASP A 83 10.55 2.22 15.22
C ASP A 83 10.71 2.08 13.69
N ILE A 84 11.68 1.26 13.30
CA ILE A 84 11.94 0.91 11.89
C ILE A 84 10.76 0.16 11.24
N GLU A 85 9.82 -0.35 12.03
CA GLU A 85 8.60 -1.02 11.55
C GLU A 85 7.82 -0.19 10.52
N TRP A 86 7.82 1.15 10.63
CA TRP A 86 7.25 2.05 9.62
C TRP A 86 7.80 1.84 8.19
N ARG A 87 9.01 1.27 8.06
CA ARG A 87 9.69 1.00 6.78
C ARG A 87 9.58 -0.46 6.34
N LYS A 88 8.95 -1.31 7.16
CA LYS A 88 8.79 -2.74 6.90
C LYS A 88 7.46 -3.10 6.22
N TRP A 89 6.75 -2.10 5.70
CA TRP A 89 5.58 -2.33 4.87
C TRP A 89 5.93 -3.12 3.60
N ASP A 90 5.03 -4.02 3.22
CA ASP A 90 5.19 -4.84 2.02
C ASP A 90 3.82 -5.21 1.46
N ASN A 91 3.65 -5.09 0.15
CA ASN A 91 2.40 -5.42 -0.54
C ASN A 91 2.40 -6.83 -1.17
N ARG A 92 3.45 -7.64 -0.96
CA ARG A 92 3.63 -8.98 -1.54
C ARG A 92 3.09 -10.07 -0.63
N HIS A 93 2.53 -11.13 -1.20
CA HIS A 93 1.86 -12.19 -0.44
C HIS A 93 2.79 -13.02 0.46
N PHE A 94 4.06 -13.18 0.09
CA PHE A 94 5.01 -14.06 0.79
C PHE A 94 5.81 -13.38 1.92
N PHE A 95 5.62 -12.08 2.17
CA PHE A 95 6.36 -11.36 3.19
C PHE A 95 5.86 -11.70 4.61
N VAL A 96 6.80 -11.99 5.52
CA VAL A 96 6.51 -12.24 6.93
C VAL A 96 6.38 -10.91 7.67
N ARG A 97 5.20 -10.65 8.21
CA ARG A 97 4.82 -9.36 8.80
C ARG A 97 4.83 -9.38 10.32
N GLN A 98 5.02 -8.21 10.92
CA GLN A 98 4.79 -7.98 12.34
C GLN A 98 3.32 -7.63 12.59
N GLY A 99 2.95 -7.48 13.87
CA GLY A 99 1.57 -7.23 14.24
C GLY A 99 0.70 -8.46 14.32
N ILE A 100 -0.53 -8.27 14.77
CA ILE A 100 -1.54 -9.32 14.72
C ILE A 100 -2.16 -9.38 13.32
N GLY A 101 -2.17 -10.58 12.73
CA GLY A 101 -2.86 -10.87 11.48
C GLY A 101 -4.37 -11.02 11.67
N PHE A 102 -5.16 -10.53 10.74
CA PHE A 102 -6.62 -10.59 10.77
C PHE A 102 -7.14 -12.04 10.70
N ASN A 103 -6.32 -12.96 10.19
CA ASN A 103 -6.56 -14.40 10.18
C ASN A 103 -6.46 -15.05 11.57
N LYS A 104 -5.81 -14.39 12.54
CA LYS A 104 -5.69 -14.85 13.94
C LYS A 104 -6.62 -14.12 14.90
N MET A 105 -7.22 -13.02 14.45
CA MET A 105 -8.21 -12.28 15.23
C MET A 105 -9.55 -13.02 15.31
N THR A 106 -10.23 -12.86 16.45
CA THR A 106 -11.66 -13.16 16.57
C THR A 106 -12.49 -12.21 15.70
N LYS A 107 -13.78 -12.53 15.49
CA LYS A 107 -14.70 -11.63 14.78
C LYS A 107 -14.76 -10.24 15.44
N GLY A 108 -14.89 -10.17 16.77
CA GLY A 108 -14.95 -8.90 17.50
C GLY A 108 -13.65 -8.09 17.42
N GLN A 109 -12.49 -8.74 17.45
CA GLN A 109 -11.20 -8.07 17.23
C GLN A 109 -11.10 -7.48 15.82
N ARG A 110 -11.54 -8.22 14.79
CA ARG A 110 -11.61 -7.70 13.41
C ARG A 110 -12.55 -6.50 13.31
N GLU A 111 -13.72 -6.56 13.93
CA GLU A 111 -14.68 -5.44 13.95
C GLU A 111 -14.05 -4.18 14.56
N LEU A 112 -13.27 -4.32 15.63
CA LEU A 112 -12.54 -3.20 16.24
C LEU A 112 -11.39 -2.69 15.37
N ALA A 113 -10.67 -3.55 14.66
CA ALA A 113 -9.65 -3.15 13.69
C ALA A 113 -10.27 -2.40 12.50
N PHE A 114 -11.40 -2.87 11.97
CA PHE A 114 -12.16 -2.14 10.94
C PHE A 114 -12.75 -0.85 11.47
N ASN A 115 -13.13 -0.78 12.75
CA ASN A 115 -13.57 0.46 13.36
C ASN A 115 -12.46 1.52 13.41
N LEU A 116 -11.22 1.11 13.69
CA LEU A 116 -10.05 1.99 13.58
C LEU A 116 -9.89 2.52 12.15
N MET A 117 -9.93 1.64 11.14
CA MET A 117 -9.87 2.08 9.74
C MET A 117 -11.04 2.98 9.35
N ARG A 118 -12.25 2.68 9.81
CA ARG A 118 -13.46 3.46 9.51
C ARG A 118 -13.43 4.87 10.08
N THR A 119 -12.83 5.05 11.26
CA THR A 119 -12.66 6.37 11.88
C THR A 119 -11.50 7.15 11.28
N SER A 120 -10.54 6.45 10.64
CA SER A 120 -9.34 7.04 10.05
C SER A 120 -9.49 7.43 8.58
N LEU A 121 -10.19 6.61 7.80
CA LEU A 121 -10.27 6.69 6.34
C LEU A 121 -11.59 7.33 5.88
N SER A 122 -11.58 7.88 4.67
CA SER A 122 -12.84 8.22 3.99
C SER A 122 -13.67 6.96 3.70
N ALA A 123 -14.99 7.12 3.52
CA ALA A 123 -15.87 6.00 3.16
C ALA A 123 -15.40 5.27 1.89
N ARG A 124 -14.90 6.01 0.90
CA ARG A 124 -14.29 5.45 -0.32
C ARG A 124 -13.03 4.65 0.00
N GLY A 125 -12.11 5.20 0.79
CA GLY A 125 -10.86 4.54 1.16
C GLY A 125 -11.09 3.25 1.96
N LEU A 126 -12.04 3.26 2.90
CA LEU A 126 -12.43 2.07 3.65
C LEU A 126 -13.02 1.00 2.73
N LYS A 127 -13.98 1.37 1.87
CA LYS A 127 -14.62 0.43 0.93
C LYS A 127 -13.57 -0.17 -0.01
N GLN A 128 -12.68 0.65 -0.57
CA GLN A 128 -11.61 0.19 -1.46
C GLN A 128 -10.67 -0.78 -0.74
N THR A 129 -10.28 -0.48 0.50
CA THR A 129 -9.48 -1.39 1.33
C THR A 129 -10.16 -2.75 1.49
N GLN A 130 -11.43 -2.76 1.90
CA GLN A 130 -12.20 -3.99 2.08
C GLN A 130 -12.38 -4.78 0.78
N ASP A 131 -12.62 -4.10 -0.34
CA ASP A 131 -12.84 -4.75 -1.62
C ASP A 131 -11.54 -5.34 -2.19
N ILE A 132 -10.38 -4.72 -1.94
CA ILE A 132 -9.08 -5.35 -2.26
C ILE A 132 -8.86 -6.60 -1.41
N MET A 133 -9.18 -6.55 -0.11
CA MET A 133 -9.10 -7.74 0.75
C MET A 133 -9.97 -8.88 0.22
N LYS A 134 -11.21 -8.59 -0.18
CA LYS A 134 -12.11 -9.57 -0.81
C LYS A 134 -11.53 -10.13 -2.11
N LEU A 135 -10.94 -9.29 -2.96
CA LEU A 135 -10.32 -9.74 -4.22
C LEU A 135 -9.08 -10.61 -3.97
N ASN A 136 -8.34 -10.39 -2.89
CA ASN A 136 -7.31 -11.34 -2.45
C ASN A 136 -7.91 -12.70 -2.04
N GLY A 137 -9.12 -12.70 -1.46
CA GLY A 137 -9.91 -13.91 -1.26
C GLY A 137 -10.31 -14.59 -2.57
N THR A 138 -10.75 -13.83 -3.57
CA THR A 138 -11.01 -14.36 -4.92
C THR A 138 -9.75 -14.94 -5.56
N LEU A 139 -8.58 -14.31 -5.39
CA LEU A 139 -7.31 -14.85 -5.88
C LEU A 139 -6.98 -16.20 -5.23
N ALA A 140 -7.28 -16.36 -3.94
CA ALA A 140 -7.14 -17.64 -3.24
C ALA A 140 -8.01 -18.73 -3.89
N GLU A 141 -9.27 -18.43 -4.20
CA GLU A 141 -10.20 -19.34 -4.89
C GLU A 141 -9.69 -19.70 -6.29
N LEU A 142 -9.23 -18.72 -7.08
CA LEU A 142 -8.77 -18.92 -8.45
C LEU A 142 -7.49 -19.76 -8.54
N THR A 143 -6.59 -19.59 -7.56
CA THR A 143 -5.27 -20.25 -7.58
C THR A 143 -5.22 -21.49 -6.70
N ASN A 144 -6.25 -21.74 -5.89
CA ASN A 144 -6.28 -22.77 -4.86
C ASN A 144 -5.09 -22.69 -3.88
N ARG A 145 -4.68 -21.46 -3.51
CA ARG A 145 -3.54 -21.17 -2.60
C ARG A 145 -3.95 -20.33 -1.40
N PHE A 146 -4.77 -20.92 -0.52
CA PHE A 146 -5.33 -20.25 0.66
C PHE A 146 -4.30 -19.93 1.77
N ASP A 147 -3.11 -20.53 1.71
CA ASP A 147 -2.01 -20.19 2.62
C ASP A 147 -1.25 -18.92 2.19
N GLU A 148 -1.35 -18.54 0.92
CA GLU A 148 -0.67 -17.38 0.33
C GLU A 148 -1.63 -16.19 0.13
N TYR A 149 -2.90 -16.47 -0.16
CA TYR A 149 -3.92 -15.46 -0.44
C TYR A 149 -5.16 -15.65 0.43
N GLY A 150 -5.87 -14.57 0.73
CA GLY A 150 -7.09 -14.63 1.50
C GLY A 150 -7.56 -13.27 2.00
N GLU A 151 -8.86 -13.17 2.26
CA GLU A 151 -9.52 -11.97 2.79
C GLU A 151 -8.89 -11.47 4.11
N TRP A 152 -8.25 -12.37 4.87
CA TRP A 152 -7.74 -12.09 6.21
C TRP A 152 -6.21 -12.13 6.34
N LEU A 153 -5.47 -12.23 5.23
CA LEU A 153 -4.00 -12.17 5.22
C LEU A 153 -3.52 -10.70 5.17
N TYR A 154 -3.87 -9.96 6.22
CA TYR A 154 -3.52 -8.57 6.45
C TYR A 154 -3.14 -8.38 7.92
N TRP A 155 -2.12 -7.57 8.19
CA TRP A 155 -1.54 -7.35 9.50
C TRP A 155 -1.60 -5.88 9.86
N ILE A 156 -1.81 -5.62 11.15
CA ILE A 156 -1.86 -4.25 11.68
C ILE A 156 -0.86 -4.09 12.81
N THR A 157 -0.12 -2.99 12.76
CA THR A 157 0.78 -2.51 13.81
C THR A 157 0.37 -1.11 14.27
N ILE A 158 0.70 -0.79 15.51
CA ILE A 158 0.47 0.50 16.15
C ILE A 158 1.82 1.02 16.64
N MET A 159 2.20 2.21 16.18
CA MET A 159 3.47 2.84 16.51
C MET A 159 3.20 4.00 17.46
N GLY A 160 3.76 3.94 18.66
CA GLY A 160 3.45 4.86 19.75
C GLY A 160 2.15 4.52 20.49
N GLU A 161 1.86 5.28 21.55
CA GLU A 161 0.63 5.16 22.32
C GLU A 161 -0.45 6.10 21.75
N PRO A 162 -1.70 5.65 21.51
CA PRO A 162 -2.78 6.52 21.06
C PRO A 162 -3.00 7.73 21.99
N SER A 163 -2.61 8.91 21.49
CA SER A 163 -2.48 10.13 22.28
C SER A 163 -3.13 11.33 21.59
N ALA A 164 -3.57 12.31 22.37
CA ALA A 164 -4.08 13.58 21.87
C ALA A 164 -2.95 14.58 21.55
N THR A 165 -1.75 14.36 22.06
CA THR A 165 -0.64 15.34 22.00
C THR A 165 0.69 14.74 21.56
N LYS A 166 0.93 13.45 21.80
CA LYS A 166 2.15 12.75 21.39
C LYS A 166 1.96 12.16 19.98
N PRO A 167 3.04 11.99 19.19
CA PRO A 167 2.96 11.32 17.90
C PRO A 167 2.61 9.85 18.09
N TRP A 168 1.77 9.32 17.21
CA TRP A 168 1.46 7.90 17.12
C TRP A 168 0.84 7.59 15.77
N GLY A 169 0.60 6.32 15.46
CA GLY A 169 -0.10 5.95 14.25
C GLY A 169 -0.29 4.46 14.11
N TRP A 170 -0.75 4.04 12.94
CA TRP A 170 -0.93 2.64 12.61
C TRP A 170 -0.49 2.36 11.17
N GLN A 171 -0.05 1.13 10.94
CA GLN A 171 0.28 0.60 9.62
C GLN A 171 -0.56 -0.65 9.40
N LEU A 172 -1.25 -0.70 8.26
CA LEU A 172 -1.85 -1.92 7.72
C LEU A 172 -1.01 -2.35 6.54
N ASP A 173 -0.63 -3.62 6.47
CA ASP A 173 -0.04 -4.18 5.26
C ASP A 173 -0.51 -5.61 4.99
N GLY A 174 -0.44 -6.00 3.73
CA GLY A 174 -0.92 -7.28 3.21
C GLY A 174 -0.85 -7.29 1.69
N HIS A 175 -1.25 -8.41 1.08
CA HIS A 175 -1.22 -8.51 -0.37
C HIS A 175 -2.12 -7.43 -0.99
N HIS A 176 -1.51 -6.55 -1.80
CA HIS A 176 -2.16 -5.43 -2.50
C HIS A 176 -2.69 -4.24 -1.68
N VAL A 177 -2.51 -4.20 -0.36
CA VAL A 177 -2.86 -3.02 0.47
C VAL A 177 -1.74 -2.70 1.44
N VAL A 178 -1.30 -1.45 1.43
CA VAL A 178 -0.46 -0.85 2.48
C VAL A 178 -1.03 0.51 2.82
N ILE A 179 -1.24 0.79 4.10
CA ILE A 179 -1.67 2.10 4.58
C ILE A 179 -0.83 2.44 5.81
N ASN A 180 -0.03 3.50 5.71
CA ASN A 180 0.59 4.13 6.85
C ASN A 180 -0.24 5.34 7.26
N TYR A 181 -0.58 5.45 8.54
CA TYR A 181 -1.44 6.50 9.08
C TYR A 181 -0.79 7.10 10.33
N PHE A 182 -0.08 8.21 10.16
CA PHE A 182 0.59 8.93 11.23
C PHE A 182 -0.27 10.10 11.74
N ILE A 183 -0.25 10.30 13.06
CA ILE A 183 -1.04 11.31 13.77
C ILE A 183 -0.12 12.09 14.72
N LEU A 184 -0.18 13.42 14.65
CA LEU A 184 0.40 14.33 15.65
C LEU A 184 -0.61 15.45 15.95
N GLY A 185 -1.24 15.39 17.12
CA GLY A 185 -2.32 16.31 17.47
C GLY A 185 -3.52 16.13 16.55
N ASP A 186 -3.87 17.19 15.81
CA ASP A 186 -4.90 17.19 14.78
C ASP A 186 -4.35 16.91 13.36
N GLN A 187 -3.04 16.82 13.19
CA GLN A 187 -2.43 16.60 11.88
C GLN A 187 -2.30 15.10 11.57
N VAL A 188 -2.80 14.72 10.40
CA VAL A 188 -2.70 13.35 9.86
C VAL A 188 -1.84 13.36 8.61
N VAL A 189 -0.94 12.37 8.51
CA VAL A 189 -0.15 12.10 7.30
C VAL A 189 -0.36 10.64 6.90
N MET A 190 -0.75 10.41 5.65
CA MET A 190 -0.97 9.08 5.08
C MET A 190 0.03 8.77 3.97
N SER A 191 1.26 8.41 4.34
CA SER A 191 2.30 8.03 3.37
C SER A 191 3.33 7.10 4.02
N PRO A 192 3.79 6.04 3.33
CA PRO A 192 3.31 5.60 2.01
C PRO A 192 1.95 4.88 2.08
N VAL A 193 1.22 4.94 0.97
CA VAL A 193 -0.03 4.18 0.75
C VAL A 193 0.11 3.43 -0.57
N PHE A 194 -0.20 2.13 -0.56
CA PHE A 194 -0.33 1.29 -1.74
C PHE A 194 -1.73 0.69 -1.77
N MET A 195 -2.40 0.82 -2.90
CA MET A 195 -3.68 0.15 -3.15
C MET A 195 -3.67 -0.38 -4.57
N GLY A 196 -3.70 -1.70 -4.72
CA GLY A 196 -3.77 -2.40 -6.00
C GLY A 196 -4.70 -3.59 -5.88
N SER A 197 -4.78 -4.41 -6.92
CA SER A 197 -5.35 -5.75 -6.82
C SER A 197 -5.05 -6.55 -8.07
N GLU A 198 -4.83 -7.85 -7.91
CA GLU A 198 -4.90 -8.82 -8.99
C GLU A 198 -5.69 -10.05 -8.52
N PRO A 199 -6.83 -10.40 -9.15
CA PRO A 199 -7.52 -9.66 -10.20
C PRO A 199 -8.13 -8.33 -9.69
N VAL A 200 -8.50 -7.41 -10.61
CA VAL A 200 -9.21 -6.16 -10.28
C VAL A 200 -10.74 -6.32 -10.23
N LYS A 201 -11.24 -7.48 -10.65
CA LYS A 201 -12.66 -7.83 -10.69
C LYS A 201 -12.83 -9.30 -10.32
N ALA A 202 -13.80 -9.60 -9.47
CA ALA A 202 -14.25 -10.97 -9.20
C ALA A 202 -15.38 -11.34 -10.16
N GLU A 203 -15.11 -12.24 -11.12
CA GLU A 203 -16.13 -12.71 -12.07
C GLU A 203 -17.01 -13.85 -11.54
N SER A 204 -16.52 -14.54 -10.51
CA SER A 204 -17.16 -15.70 -9.87
C SER A 204 -16.77 -15.77 -8.38
N GLY A 205 -17.17 -16.85 -7.70
CA GLY A 205 -16.77 -17.12 -6.31
C GLY A 205 -17.52 -16.32 -5.26
N LYS A 206 -17.04 -16.40 -4.01
CA LYS A 206 -17.70 -15.79 -2.83
C LYS A 206 -17.93 -14.28 -2.98
N PHE A 207 -17.04 -13.60 -3.71
CA PHE A 207 -17.03 -12.14 -3.82
C PHE A 207 -17.37 -11.62 -5.22
N LYS A 208 -18.06 -12.44 -6.03
CA LYS A 208 -18.51 -12.07 -7.38
C LYS A 208 -19.10 -10.66 -7.42
N GLY A 209 -18.66 -9.85 -8.38
CA GLY A 209 -19.12 -8.47 -8.58
C GLY A 209 -18.28 -7.42 -7.86
N THR A 210 -17.31 -7.81 -7.03
CA THR A 210 -16.34 -6.86 -6.47
C THR A 210 -15.43 -6.32 -7.58
N ILE A 211 -15.27 -4.99 -7.64
CA ILE A 211 -14.44 -4.28 -8.62
C ILE A 211 -13.68 -3.16 -7.91
N VAL A 212 -12.39 -3.03 -8.19
CA VAL A 212 -11.53 -1.96 -7.66
C VAL A 212 -10.74 -1.27 -8.77
N CYS A 213 -10.23 -0.07 -8.49
CA CYS A 213 -9.35 0.71 -9.38
C CYS A 213 -9.95 1.12 -10.74
N GLN A 214 -11.24 0.83 -11.02
CA GLN A 214 -11.86 1.17 -12.30
C GLN A 214 -11.90 2.68 -12.54
N ALA A 215 -12.28 3.47 -11.53
CA ALA A 215 -12.33 4.91 -11.65
C ALA A 215 -10.94 5.52 -11.93
N GLU A 216 -9.90 4.97 -11.33
CA GLU A 216 -8.51 5.36 -11.57
C GLU A 216 -8.05 4.97 -12.98
N GLN A 217 -8.40 3.76 -13.45
CA GLN A 217 -8.12 3.31 -14.82
C GLN A 217 -8.82 4.21 -15.87
N ASP A 218 -10.11 4.49 -15.68
CA ASP A 218 -10.89 5.35 -16.58
C ASP A 218 -10.32 6.76 -16.64
N LYS A 219 -9.94 7.32 -15.48
CA LYS A 219 -9.30 8.64 -15.40
C LYS A 219 -7.94 8.65 -16.09
N GLY A 220 -7.10 7.63 -15.88
CA GLY A 220 -5.81 7.51 -16.56
C GLY A 220 -5.94 7.44 -18.08
N LEU A 221 -6.89 6.64 -18.57
CA LEU A 221 -7.18 6.52 -20.00
C LEU A 221 -7.76 7.81 -20.58
N SER A 222 -8.69 8.46 -19.87
CA SER A 222 -9.23 9.76 -20.26
C SER A 222 -8.14 10.82 -20.35
N PHE A 223 -7.24 10.87 -19.36
CA PHE A 223 -6.14 11.82 -19.32
C PHE A 223 -5.20 11.65 -20.53
N ILE A 224 -4.70 10.45 -20.80
CA ILE A 224 -3.78 10.24 -21.94
C ILE A 224 -4.46 10.54 -23.29
N ASN A 225 -5.76 10.27 -23.41
CA ASN A 225 -6.54 10.56 -24.61
C ASN A 225 -6.83 12.06 -24.80
N SER A 226 -6.88 12.83 -23.71
CA SER A 226 -7.06 14.28 -23.75
C SER A 226 -5.82 15.06 -24.22
N LEU A 227 -4.64 14.41 -24.25
CA LEU A 227 -3.39 15.04 -24.64
C LEU A 227 -3.27 15.22 -26.16
N THR A 228 -2.70 16.35 -26.58
CA THR A 228 -2.31 16.59 -27.98
C THR A 228 -1.20 15.62 -28.43
N LYS A 229 -0.98 15.49 -29.74
CA LYS A 229 0.11 14.66 -30.29
C LYS A 229 1.49 15.05 -29.71
N ALA A 230 1.77 16.35 -29.58
CA ALA A 230 3.03 16.85 -29.03
C ALA A 230 3.15 16.55 -27.53
N GLN A 231 2.07 16.71 -26.76
CA GLN A 231 2.04 16.35 -25.34
C GLN A 231 2.23 14.84 -25.12
N ARG A 232 1.53 13.99 -25.89
CA ARG A 232 1.67 12.52 -25.81
C ARG A 232 3.10 12.05 -26.09
N ALA A 233 3.77 12.64 -27.08
CA ALA A 233 5.16 12.32 -27.40
C ALA A 233 6.15 12.64 -26.26
N LYS A 234 5.76 13.51 -25.32
CA LYS A 234 6.52 13.76 -24.08
C LYS A 234 6.04 12.91 -22.91
N ALA A 235 4.74 12.67 -22.79
CA ALA A 235 4.15 11.92 -21.68
C ALA A 235 4.44 10.41 -21.73
N ILE A 236 4.49 9.81 -22.93
CA ILE A 236 4.76 8.38 -23.12
C ILE A 236 6.28 8.18 -23.12
N VAL A 237 6.82 7.72 -21.99
CA VAL A 237 8.27 7.56 -21.77
C VAL A 237 8.81 6.18 -22.18
N ALA A 238 7.93 5.23 -22.45
CA ALA A 238 8.25 3.90 -22.97
C ALA A 238 7.09 3.41 -23.84
N THR A 239 7.41 2.77 -24.96
CA THR A 239 6.43 2.20 -25.91
C THR A 239 6.21 0.70 -25.69
N GLU A 240 7.02 0.08 -24.82
CA GLU A 240 6.94 -1.34 -24.49
C GLU A 240 6.75 -1.51 -22.99
N LYS A 241 5.97 -2.52 -22.60
CA LYS A 241 5.78 -2.90 -21.20
C LYS A 241 6.91 -3.85 -20.80
N GLY A 242 7.84 -3.35 -20.00
CA GLY A 242 8.87 -4.19 -19.37
C GLY A 242 8.30 -5.12 -18.27
N PRO A 243 9.13 -6.04 -17.75
CA PRO A 243 8.72 -6.95 -16.68
C PRO A 243 8.44 -6.24 -15.35
N THR A 244 9.07 -5.09 -15.11
CA THR A 244 8.77 -4.18 -14.00
C THR A 244 8.92 -2.73 -14.47
N ASN A 245 7.96 -1.89 -14.09
CA ASN A 245 7.99 -0.44 -14.31
C ASN A 245 7.90 0.33 -12.98
N ASN A 246 8.13 -0.36 -11.85
CA ASN A 246 8.07 0.28 -10.54
C ASN A 246 9.23 1.26 -10.40
N VAL A 247 8.89 2.53 -10.20
CA VAL A 247 9.88 3.55 -9.86
C VAL A 247 10.21 3.44 -8.37
N GLY A 248 9.20 3.48 -7.49
CA GLY A 248 9.31 3.20 -6.05
C GLY A 248 8.49 1.97 -5.65
N GLU A 249 8.93 1.29 -4.58
CA GLU A 249 8.30 0.07 -4.03
C GLU A 249 8.84 -0.22 -2.62
N ALA A 250 8.36 -1.29 -1.99
CA ALA A 250 8.82 -1.72 -0.66
C ALA A 250 10.35 -1.84 -0.63
N PHE A 251 10.97 -1.34 0.44
CA PHE A 251 12.43 -1.29 0.62
C PHE A 251 13.19 -0.48 -0.43
N ARG A 252 12.50 0.34 -1.22
CA ARG A 252 13.10 1.37 -2.09
C ARG A 252 12.54 2.73 -1.76
N ASP A 253 12.65 3.06 -0.49
CA ASP A 253 12.09 4.22 0.19
C ASP A 253 13.11 5.37 0.35
N ASN A 254 14.35 5.16 -0.11
CA ASN A 254 15.39 6.17 -0.30
C ASN A 254 15.73 6.29 -1.79
N GLN A 255 15.06 7.18 -2.52
CA GLN A 255 15.27 7.33 -3.96
C GLN A 255 15.50 8.77 -4.39
N VAL A 256 16.44 8.93 -5.32
CA VAL A 256 16.58 10.15 -6.12
C VAL A 256 16.00 9.89 -7.50
N LEU A 257 14.98 10.66 -7.86
CA LEU A 257 14.26 10.52 -9.12
C LEU A 257 14.61 11.65 -10.08
N ASN A 258 14.66 11.29 -11.37
CA ASN A 258 14.73 12.27 -12.45
C ASN A 258 13.32 12.69 -12.87
N TYR A 259 13.18 13.93 -13.33
CA TYR A 259 11.96 14.34 -14.02
C TYR A 259 11.85 13.57 -15.34
N ILE A 260 10.71 12.93 -15.53
CA ILE A 260 10.35 12.21 -16.75
C ILE A 260 8.93 12.63 -17.15
N GLY A 261 8.63 12.56 -18.44
CA GLY A 261 7.28 12.78 -18.94
C GLY A 261 6.95 14.25 -19.26
N LEU A 262 5.66 14.56 -19.20
CA LEU A 262 5.09 15.87 -19.52
C LEU A 262 4.95 16.72 -18.25
N GLN A 263 5.47 17.95 -18.28
CA GLN A 263 5.32 18.90 -17.17
C GLN A 263 3.86 19.38 -17.04
N CYS A 264 3.34 19.42 -15.81
CA CYS A 264 1.97 19.86 -15.53
C CYS A 264 1.66 21.28 -16.03
N GLU A 265 2.64 22.18 -16.09
CA GLU A 265 2.46 23.53 -16.62
C GLU A 265 2.11 23.56 -18.13
N LYS A 266 2.48 22.51 -18.87
CA LYS A 266 2.18 22.36 -20.30
C LYS A 266 0.78 21.78 -20.55
N LEU A 267 0.01 21.51 -19.49
CA LEU A 267 -1.39 21.07 -19.57
C LEU A 267 -2.32 22.29 -19.61
N ASN A 268 -3.39 22.20 -20.40
CA ASN A 268 -4.49 23.17 -20.34
C ASN A 268 -5.36 22.96 -19.09
N ALA A 269 -6.32 23.85 -18.83
CA ALA A 269 -7.18 23.78 -17.64
C ALA A 269 -7.93 22.44 -17.53
N LYS A 270 -8.57 22.00 -18.62
CA LYS A 270 -9.33 20.73 -18.67
C LYS A 270 -8.44 19.50 -18.40
N GLN A 271 -7.17 19.55 -18.78
CA GLN A 271 -6.21 18.47 -18.55
C GLN A 271 -5.67 18.42 -17.11
N LYS A 272 -5.89 19.48 -16.30
CA LYS A 272 -5.43 19.57 -14.90
C LYS A 272 -6.49 19.16 -13.87
N GLU A 273 -7.74 19.03 -14.29
CA GLU A 273 -8.88 18.57 -13.47
C GLU A 273 -8.97 17.05 -13.42
#